data_AF-A0A924GU58-F1
#
_entry.id   AF-A0A924GU58-F1
#
_cell.length_a   1.000
_cell.length_b   1.000
_cell.length_c   1.000
_cell.angle_alpha   90.00
_cell.angle_beta   90.00
_cell.angle_gamma   90.00
#
_symmetry.space_group_name_H-M   'P 1'
#
loop_
_entity.id
_entity.type
_entity.pdbx_description
1 polymer ?
#
loop_
_entity_poly.entity_id
_entity_poly.type
_entity_poly.pdbx_seq_one_letter_code
_entity_poly.pdbx_strand_id
1 'polypeptide(L)'
;GSGRIDRQFLGRAARQGQPGSCEQWLAADFKPFDAFPQKLLRIFTNRSRFSVLSLRVFLRLLQVIRTYTEMKQRVSLLRSAESEERELSFTGK
;
A
#
# COMPACT_ATOMS: atom_id res chain seq x y z
N GLY A 1 0.67 3.16 -0.67
CA GLY A 1 1.91 2.89 0.09
C GLY A 1 2.16 1.41 0.07
N SER A 2 3.34 0.98 -0.36
CA SER A 2 3.69 -0.44 -0.47
C SER A 2 4.43 -0.89 0.79
N GLY A 3 4.05 -2.03 1.37
CA GLY A 3 4.71 -2.56 2.58
C GLY A 3 6.18 -2.95 2.38
N ARG A 4 6.66 -2.95 1.13
CA ARG A 4 8.09 -3.04 0.81
C ARG A 4 8.83 -1.75 1.19
N ILE A 5 8.25 -0.59 0.89
CA ILE A 5 8.86 0.72 1.16
C ILE A 5 8.99 0.91 2.68
N ASP A 6 7.95 0.56 3.43
CA ASP A 6 7.98 0.63 4.89
C ASP A 6 9.09 -0.26 5.46
N ARG A 7 9.22 -1.50 4.96
CA ARG A 7 10.31 -2.42 5.35
C ARG A 7 11.70 -1.92 4.96
N GLN A 8 11.83 -1.24 3.82
CA GLN A 8 13.10 -0.62 3.42
C GLN A 8 13.48 0.52 4.35
N PHE A 9 12.50 1.30 4.84
CA PHE A 9 12.74 2.33 5.83
C PHE A 9 13.15 1.72 7.18
N LEU A 10 12.41 0.72 7.66
CA LEU A 10 12.74 -0.03 8.88
C LEU A 10 14.15 -0.64 8.82
N GLY A 11 14.52 -1.24 7.69
CA GLY A 11 15.84 -1.85 7.47
C GLY A 11 17.00 -0.86 7.32
N ARG A 12 16.74 0.46 7.40
CA ARG A 12 17.81 1.45 7.57
C ARG A 12 18.26 1.57 9.03
N ALA A 13 17.41 1.23 9.98
CA ALA A 13 17.80 1.11 11.38
C ALA A 13 18.57 -0.21 11.60
N ALA A 14 19.47 -0.24 12.59
CA ALA A 14 20.15 -1.45 13.06
C ALA A 14 20.97 -2.21 12.00
N ARG A 15 21.75 -1.50 11.17
CA ARG A 15 22.65 -2.16 10.20
C ARG A 15 23.81 -2.86 10.90
N GLN A 16 24.26 -3.98 10.33
CA GLN A 16 25.46 -4.71 10.77
C GLN A 16 25.48 -5.07 12.26
N GLY A 17 24.31 -5.47 12.80
CA GLY A 17 24.20 -5.89 14.21
C GLY A 17 24.20 -4.72 15.21
N GLN A 18 24.17 -3.47 14.74
CA GLN A 18 24.02 -2.32 15.62
C GLN A 18 22.62 -2.32 16.24
N PRO A 19 22.47 -1.89 17.51
CA PRO A 19 21.16 -1.67 18.09
C PRO A 19 20.43 -0.54 17.34
N GLY A 20 19.13 -0.67 17.16
CA GLY A 20 18.30 0.36 16.57
C GLY A 20 16.83 0.13 16.90
N SER A 21 16.11 1.23 17.06
CA SER A 21 14.65 1.23 17.20
C SER A 21 14.03 1.91 15.99
N CYS A 22 12.81 1.52 15.65
CA CYS A 22 11.99 2.26 14.72
C CYS A 22 10.55 2.23 15.18
N GLU A 23 9.87 3.35 15.01
CA GLU A 23 8.47 3.50 15.35
C GLU A 23 7.70 3.99 14.14
N GLN A 24 6.47 3.52 14.03
CA GLN A 24 5.55 3.94 12.99
C GLN A 24 4.40 4.72 13.61
N TRP A 25 4.31 5.99 13.23
CA TRP A 25 3.26 6.90 13.62
C TRP A 25 2.31 7.08 12.44
N LEU A 26 1.01 6.93 12.69
CA LEU A 26 -0.01 7.01 11.65
C LEU A 26 -1.10 7.98 12.09
N ALA A 27 -1.32 9.01 11.27
CA ALA A 27 -2.39 9.97 11.49
C ALA A 27 -3.69 9.48 10.81
N ALA A 28 -4.84 9.76 11.43
CA ALA A 28 -6.14 9.33 10.92
C ALA A 28 -6.57 10.06 9.64
N ASP A 29 -6.02 11.25 9.42
CA ASP A 29 -6.23 12.15 8.28
C ASP A 29 -5.17 11.97 7.18
N PHE A 30 -4.38 10.90 7.24
CA PHE A 30 -3.35 10.64 6.26
C PHE A 30 -3.95 10.41 4.87
N LYS A 31 -3.53 11.18 3.85
CA LYS A 31 -4.09 11.17 2.47
C LYS A 31 -4.40 9.79 1.86
N PRO A 32 -3.57 8.74 2.04
CA PRO A 32 -3.91 7.38 1.60
C PRO A 32 -5.24 6.82 2.13
N PHE A 33 -5.79 7.40 3.19
CA PHE A 33 -7.09 7.08 3.75
C PHE A 33 -8.27 7.73 3.02
N ASP A 34 -8.05 8.75 2.19
CA ASP A 34 -9.11 9.41 1.42
C ASP A 34 -9.79 8.48 0.42
N ALA A 35 -9.06 7.46 -0.06
CA ALA A 35 -9.59 6.43 -0.94
C ALA A 35 -10.53 5.44 -0.23
N PHE A 36 -10.65 5.50 1.10
CA PHE A 36 -11.46 4.57 1.89
C PHE A 36 -12.75 5.23 2.41
N PRO A 37 -13.81 4.43 2.63
CA PRO A 37 -15.03 4.95 3.20
C PRO A 37 -14.74 5.54 4.59
N GLN A 38 -14.85 6.87 4.73
CA GLN A 38 -14.59 7.56 5.99
C GLN A 38 -15.45 7.01 7.15
N LYS A 39 -16.61 6.42 6.84
CA LYS A 39 -17.46 5.72 7.82
C LYS A 39 -16.73 4.56 8.52
N LEU A 40 -15.91 3.79 7.79
CA LEU A 40 -15.14 2.68 8.36
C LEU A 40 -13.99 3.18 9.24
N LEU A 41 -13.30 4.23 8.80
CA LEU A 41 -12.24 4.85 9.59
C LEU A 41 -12.80 5.48 10.88
N ARG A 42 -13.98 6.10 10.79
CA ARG A 42 -14.69 6.65 11.96
C ARG A 42 -15.01 5.61 13.03
N ILE A 43 -15.23 4.34 12.68
CA ILE A 43 -15.44 3.26 13.66
C ILE A 43 -14.20 3.08 14.56
N PHE A 44 -13.01 3.26 13.99
CA PHE A 44 -11.75 3.14 14.72
C PHE A 44 -11.32 4.45 15.39
N THR A 45 -11.70 5.62 14.85
CA THR A 45 -11.31 6.92 15.40
C THR A 45 -12.29 7.50 16.42
N ASN A 46 -13.58 7.14 16.37
CA ASN A 46 -14.56 7.59 17.37
C ASN A 46 -14.50 6.69 18.61
N ARG A 47 -13.65 7.09 19.57
CA ARG A 47 -13.78 6.76 21.00
C ARG A 47 -14.00 5.28 21.32
N SER A 48 -13.50 4.39 20.46
CA SER A 48 -13.80 2.98 20.55
C SER A 48 -12.75 2.23 21.37
N ARG A 49 -13.20 1.23 22.12
CA ARG A 49 -12.38 0.25 22.85
C ARG A 49 -11.67 -0.74 21.91
N PHE A 50 -11.47 -0.39 20.63
CA PHE A 50 -10.79 -1.26 19.70
C PHE A 50 -9.30 -1.36 20.08
N SER A 51 -8.84 -2.59 20.27
CA SER A 51 -7.43 -2.86 20.54
C SER A 51 -6.57 -2.36 19.37
N VAL A 52 -5.40 -1.80 19.68
CA VAL A 52 -4.38 -1.40 18.70
C VAL A 52 -4.07 -2.54 17.71
N LEU A 53 -4.19 -3.79 18.14
CA LEU A 53 -4.05 -4.96 17.27
C LEU A 53 -5.09 -4.99 16.15
N SER A 54 -6.36 -4.73 16.45
CA SER A 54 -7.43 -4.74 15.46
C SER A 54 -7.24 -3.66 14.40
N LEU A 55 -6.80 -2.46 14.82
CA LEU A 55 -6.44 -1.38 13.92
C LEU A 55 -5.25 -1.76 13.04
N ARG A 56 -4.18 -2.36 13.60
CA ARG A 56 -3.03 -2.85 12.81
C ARG A 56 -3.44 -3.88 11.76
N VAL A 57 -4.28 -4.84 12.12
CA VAL A 57 -4.77 -5.87 11.19
C VAL A 57 -5.58 -5.23 10.08
N PHE A 58 -6.50 -4.33 10.42
CA PHE A 58 -7.29 -3.58 9.44
C PHE A 58 -6.39 -2.82 8.47
N LEU A 59 -5.42 -2.05 8.97
CA LEU A 59 -4.46 -1.30 8.15
C LEU A 59 -3.63 -2.19 7.23
N ARG A 60 -3.17 -3.35 7.73
CA ARG A 60 -2.47 -4.35 6.91
C ARG A 60 -3.35 -4.87 5.78
N LEU A 61 -4.62 -5.17 6.07
CA LEU A 61 -5.57 -5.62 5.05
C LEU A 61 -5.73 -4.57 3.95
N LEU A 62 -5.90 -3.30 4.33
CA LEU A 62 -6.00 -2.19 3.38
C LEU A 62 -4.74 -2.07 2.50
N GLN A 63 -3.57 -2.23 3.10
CA GLN A 63 -2.30 -2.21 2.38
C GLN A 63 -2.18 -3.36 1.37
N VAL A 64 -2.64 -4.56 1.74
CA VAL A 64 -2.67 -5.74 0.84
C VAL A 64 -3.61 -5.49 -0.34
N ILE A 65 -4.84 -5.04 -0.07
CA ILE A 65 -5.84 -4.75 -1.11
C ILE A 65 -5.28 -3.72 -2.10
N ARG A 66 -4.70 -2.63 -1.60
CA ARG A 66 -4.10 -1.59 -2.44
C ARG A 66 -2.97 -2.15 -3.31
N THR A 67 -2.08 -2.93 -2.73
CA THR A 67 -0.95 -3.53 -3.46
C THR A 67 -1.44 -4.48 -4.55
N TYR A 68 -2.51 -5.24 -4.27
CA TYR A 68 -3.12 -6.13 -5.24
C TYR A 68 -3.78 -5.36 -6.40
N THR A 69 -4.50 -4.27 -6.10
CA THR A 69 -5.08 -3.40 -7.13
C THR A 69 -4.00 -2.76 -8.00
N GLU A 70 -2.94 -2.21 -7.40
CA GLU A 70 -1.79 -1.65 -8.12
C GLU A 70 -1.11 -2.71 -9.01
N MET A 71 -0.99 -3.96 -8.53
CA MET A 71 -0.46 -5.08 -9.32
C MET A 71 -1.36 -5.39 -10.53
N LYS A 72 -2.67 -5.50 -10.33
CA LYS A 72 -3.63 -5.75 -11.42
C LYS A 72 -3.59 -4.65 -12.49
N GLN A 73 -3.55 -3.39 -12.06
CA GLN A 73 -3.42 -2.24 -12.97
C GLN A 73 -2.14 -2.34 -13.80
N ARG A 74 -1.00 -2.67 -13.19
CA ARG A 74 0.26 -2.86 -13.93
C ARG A 74 0.17 -3.99 -14.97
N VAL A 75 -0.39 -5.14 -14.59
CA VAL A 75 -0.54 -6.26 -15.54
C VAL A 75 -1.47 -5.87 -16.70
N SER A 76 -2.54 -5.15 -16.41
CA SER A 76 -3.46 -4.65 -17.45
C SER A 76 -2.76 -3.69 -18.41
N LEU A 77 -1.98 -2.74 -17.88
CA LEU A 77 -1.23 -1.77 -18.70
C LEU A 77 -0.16 -2.45 -19.55
N LEU A 78 0.58 -3.41 -18.99
CA LEU A 78 1.60 -4.16 -19.74
C LEU A 78 0.98 -4.95 -20.89
N ARG A 79 -0.19 -5.56 -20.67
CA ARG A 79 -0.90 -6.29 -21.73
C ARG A 79 -1.41 -5.37 -22.83
N SER A 80 -1.91 -4.18 -22.47
CA SER A 80 -2.33 -3.16 -23.45
C SER A 80 -1.15 -2.68 -24.28
N ALA A 81 -0.02 -2.37 -23.63
CA ALA A 81 1.20 -1.95 -24.31
C ALA A 81 1.72 -3.04 -25.27
N GLU A 82 1.70 -4.31 -24.83
CA GLU A 82 2.09 -5.43 -25.69
C GLU A 82 1.17 -5.61 -26.90
N SER A 83 -0.15 -5.39 -26.75
CA SER A 83 -1.05 -5.47 -27.91
C SER A 83 -0.83 -4.32 -28.89
N GLU A 84 -0.63 -3.09 -28.38
CA GLU A 84 -0.31 -1.92 -29.20
C GLU A 84 1.00 -2.12 -29.98
N GLU A 85 2.06 -2.64 -29.35
CA GLU A 85 3.32 -2.97 -30.03
C GLU A 85 3.14 -4.00 -31.14
N ARG A 86 2.27 -5.01 -30.93
CA ARG A 86 1.94 -6.00 -31.96
C ARG A 86 1.17 -5.35 -33.11
N GLU A 87 0.15 -4.56 -32.83
CA GLU A 87 -0.62 -3.87 -33.87
C GLU A 87 0.28 -2.93 -34.70
N LEU A 88 1.15 -2.15 -34.05
CA LEU A 88 2.11 -1.28 -34.73
C LEU A 88 3.11 -2.06 -35.59
N SER A 89 3.58 -3.22 -35.13
CA SER A 89 4.52 -4.05 -35.90
C SER A 89 3.89 -4.73 -37.12
N PHE A 90 2.59 -5.03 -37.11
CA PHE A 90 1.87 -5.55 -38.28
C PHE A 90 1.42 -4.47 -39.28
N THR A 91 1.22 -3.24 -38.81
CA THR A 91 0.74 -2.12 -39.65
C THR A 91 1.89 -1.34 -40.31
N GLY A 92 3.14 -1.64 -39.96
CA GLY A 92 4.34 -1.13 -40.63
C GLY A 92 4.55 -1.73 -42.03
N LYS A 93 3.73 -1.29 -43.00
CA LYS A 93 4.02 -1.32 -44.43
C LYS A 93 4.03 0.09 -44.98
#